data_AF-A0A4Q4UNG9-F1
#
_entry.id   AF-A0A4Q4UNG9-F1
#
_cell.length_a   1.000
_cell.length_b   1.000
_cell.length_c   1.000
_cell.angle_alpha   90.00
_cell.angle_beta   90.00
_cell.angle_gamma   90.00
#
_symmetry.space_group_name_H-M   'P 1'
#
loop_
_entity.id
_entity.type
_entity.pdbx_description
1 polymer ?
#
loop_
_entity_poly.entity_id
_entity_poly.type
_entity_poly.pdbx_seq_one_letter_code
_entity_poly.pdbx_strand_id
1 'polypeptide(L)'
;MPSWKFTITTFALLAGLQAAHAHSWVEALKRIGPNGAFSEDTGYPIGFIERGAPGFSDDSLLNKILDTKPNPPVCKPSAGAYQGYDRLAAAPGDFVALLYQENGHVTDPTLTPRPYRGGNVYVYGTLQHDDATGINDVLNATGAGPRRSPTCPSTPSA
;
A
#
# COMPACT_ATOMS: atom_id res chain seq x y z
N MET A 1 -22.30 43.55 25.39
CA MET A 1 -21.08 42.82 24.96
C MET A 1 -21.46 41.99 23.73
N PRO A 2 -20.80 42.11 22.55
CA PRO A 2 -21.35 41.53 21.33
C PRO A 2 -21.12 40.01 21.32
N SER A 3 -22.21 39.27 21.51
CA SER A 3 -22.34 37.80 21.49
C SER A 3 -21.93 37.15 20.16
N TRP A 4 -21.84 37.94 19.10
CA TRP A 4 -21.46 37.53 17.74
C TRP A 4 -20.09 36.86 17.66
N LYS A 5 -19.11 37.30 18.47
CA LYS A 5 -17.73 36.79 18.38
C LYS A 5 -17.66 35.30 18.73
N PHE A 6 -18.46 34.84 19.69
CA PHE A 6 -18.53 33.43 20.08
C PHE A 6 -19.18 32.56 19.00
N THR A 7 -20.17 33.08 18.26
CA THR A 7 -20.87 32.35 17.21
C THR A 7 -19.96 32.05 16.01
N ILE A 8 -19.13 33.02 15.59
CA ILE A 8 -18.19 32.82 14.47
C ILE A 8 -17.10 31.80 14.82
N THR A 9 -16.54 31.87 16.03
CA THR A 9 -15.49 30.92 16.46
C THR A 9 -16.02 29.48 16.50
N THR A 10 -17.28 29.29 16.89
CA THR A 10 -17.91 27.96 16.96
C THR A 10 -18.18 27.37 15.58
N PHE A 11 -18.67 28.18 14.61
CA PHE A 11 -18.85 27.71 13.23
C PHE A 11 -17.54 27.37 12.53
N ALA A 12 -16.46 28.12 12.79
CA ALA A 12 -15.13 27.82 12.24
C ALA A 12 -14.54 26.51 12.79
N LEU A 13 -14.79 26.19 14.07
CA LEU A 13 -14.38 24.93 14.69
C LEU A 13 -15.17 23.73 14.15
N LEU A 14 -16.48 23.87 13.89
CA LEU A 14 -17.28 22.80 13.29
C LEU A 14 -16.93 22.53 11.82
N ALA A 15 -16.49 23.55 11.08
CA ALA A 15 -16.02 23.38 9.69
C ALA A 15 -14.67 22.64 9.59
N GLY A 16 -13.90 22.56 10.68
CA GLY A 16 -12.63 21.83 10.75
C GLY A 16 -12.76 20.31 10.99
N LEU A 17 -13.98 19.81 11.25
CA LEU A 17 -14.27 18.37 11.33
C LEU A 17 -14.37 17.77 9.92
N GLN A 18 -13.35 17.95 9.09
CA GLN A 18 -13.20 17.11 7.92
C GLN A 18 -12.83 15.73 8.44
N ALA A 19 -13.73 14.75 8.25
CA ALA A 19 -13.39 13.36 8.46
C ALA A 19 -12.19 13.05 7.55
N ALA A 20 -11.01 12.96 8.15
CA ALA A 20 -9.85 12.44 7.45
C ALA A 20 -10.17 10.97 7.17
N HIS A 21 -10.53 10.68 5.92
CA HIS A 21 -10.36 9.34 5.41
C HIS A 21 -8.86 9.04 5.52
N ALA A 22 -8.56 7.84 6.02
CA ALA A 22 -7.21 7.41 6.30
C ALA A 22 -7.02 6.08 5.57
N HIS A 23 -6.36 6.16 4.42
CA HIS A 23 -5.99 5.04 3.58
C HIS A 23 -4.52 5.20 3.23
N SER A 24 -3.72 4.15 3.39
CA SER A 24 -2.29 4.25 3.14
C SER A 24 -1.85 3.23 2.09
N TRP A 25 -1.21 3.73 1.04
CA TRP A 25 -0.45 2.96 0.05
C TRP A 25 0.91 3.61 -0.15
N VAL A 26 1.82 2.88 -0.79
CA VAL A 26 3.13 3.42 -1.17
C VAL A 26 2.90 4.46 -2.26
N GLU A 27 3.35 5.69 -2.05
CA GLU A 27 3.27 6.75 -3.06
C GLU A 27 4.61 7.04 -3.71
N ALA A 28 5.70 6.77 -2.98
CA ALA A 28 7.04 6.94 -3.50
C ALA A 28 7.98 5.90 -2.89
N LEU A 29 9.02 5.58 -3.64
CA LEU A 29 10.11 4.70 -3.22
C LEU A 29 11.42 5.48 -3.34
N LYS A 30 12.28 5.36 -2.34
CA LYS A 30 13.62 5.93 -2.36
C LYS A 30 14.65 4.91 -1.92
N ARG A 31 15.87 5.02 -2.43
CA ARG A 31 17.00 4.34 -1.78
C ARG A 31 17.33 5.08 -0.48
N ILE A 32 17.72 4.34 0.53
CA ILE A 32 18.18 4.89 1.80
C ILE A 32 19.60 4.41 2.07
N GLY A 33 20.52 5.37 2.27
CA GLY A 33 21.90 5.08 2.57
C GLY A 33 22.08 4.50 3.99
N PRO A 34 23.24 3.92 4.29
CA PRO A 34 23.55 3.39 5.63
C PRO A 34 23.55 4.46 6.72
N ASN A 35 23.65 5.74 6.35
CA ASN A 35 23.53 6.90 7.23
C ASN A 35 22.07 7.37 7.42
N GLY A 36 21.09 6.67 6.85
CA GLY A 36 19.68 7.04 6.89
C GLY A 36 19.27 8.14 5.91
N ALA A 37 20.19 8.65 5.08
CA ALA A 37 19.88 9.67 4.09
C ALA A 37 19.16 9.07 2.88
N PHE A 38 18.11 9.73 2.39
CA PHE A 38 17.44 9.34 1.17
C PHE A 38 18.21 9.77 -0.08
N SER A 39 18.17 8.95 -1.13
CA SER A 39 18.65 9.32 -2.45
C SER A 39 17.82 10.45 -3.07
N GLU A 40 18.41 11.19 -4.00
CA GLU A 40 17.69 12.16 -4.83
C GLU A 40 16.65 11.46 -5.70
N ASP A 41 17.05 10.34 -6.33
CA ASP A 41 16.18 9.51 -7.15
C ASP A 41 14.91 9.12 -6.39
N THR A 42 13.77 9.26 -7.07
CA THR A 42 12.45 8.88 -6.57
C THR A 42 11.82 7.97 -7.59
N GLY A 43 11.40 6.79 -7.15
CA GLY A 43 10.59 5.90 -7.96
C GLY A 43 9.16 5.87 -7.49
N TYR A 44 8.27 5.46 -8.38
CA TYR A 44 6.84 5.41 -8.13
C TYR A 44 6.29 3.98 -8.30
N PRO A 45 5.11 3.66 -7.74
CA PRO A 45 4.40 2.45 -8.09
C PRO A 45 3.91 2.46 -9.54
N ILE A 46 3.65 1.28 -10.11
CA ILE A 46 3.01 1.17 -11.43
C ILE A 46 1.59 1.76 -11.34
N GLY A 47 1.21 2.57 -12.34
CA GLY A 47 -0.09 3.23 -12.37
C GLY A 47 -0.22 4.40 -11.38
N PHE A 48 0.90 4.97 -10.91
CA PHE A 48 0.89 6.16 -10.07
C PHE A 48 0.22 7.35 -10.76
N ILE A 49 -0.60 8.06 -9.99
CA ILE A 49 -1.28 9.30 -10.35
C ILE A 49 -0.99 10.27 -9.20
N GLU A 50 -0.42 11.43 -9.52
CA GLU A 50 -0.10 12.42 -8.51
C GLU A 50 -1.36 12.99 -7.83
N ARG A 51 -1.22 13.33 -6.55
CA ARG A 51 -2.28 13.99 -5.79
C ARG A 51 -2.62 15.33 -6.47
N GLY A 52 -3.91 15.52 -6.76
CA GLY A 52 -4.41 16.74 -7.43
C GLY A 52 -4.42 16.68 -8.96
N ALA A 53 -3.85 15.65 -9.59
CA ALA A 53 -4.02 15.45 -11.03
C ALA A 53 -5.45 15.02 -11.37
N PRO A 54 -5.93 15.35 -12.58
CA PRO A 54 -7.18 14.80 -13.10
C PRO A 54 -7.17 13.27 -13.06
N GLY A 55 -8.23 12.68 -12.51
CA GLY A 55 -8.34 11.21 -12.38
C GLY A 55 -7.75 10.62 -11.11
N PHE A 56 -7.11 11.43 -10.25
CA PHE A 56 -6.68 10.96 -8.93
C PHE A 56 -7.87 10.56 -8.06
N SER A 57 -7.79 9.36 -7.48
CA SER A 57 -8.63 8.89 -6.39
C SER A 57 -7.91 7.74 -5.66
N ASP A 58 -8.16 7.55 -4.37
CA ASP A 58 -7.59 6.44 -3.59
C ASP A 58 -7.80 5.08 -4.28
N ASP A 59 -8.99 4.84 -4.82
CA ASP A 59 -9.34 3.60 -5.52
C ASP A 59 -8.59 3.43 -6.86
N SER A 60 -8.19 4.53 -7.50
CA SER A 60 -7.40 4.46 -8.73
C SER A 60 -5.99 3.90 -8.49
N LEU A 61 -5.42 4.12 -7.30
CA LEU A 61 -4.06 3.71 -6.94
C LEU A 61 -3.98 2.33 -6.27
N LEU A 62 -5.12 1.77 -5.85
CA LEU A 62 -5.20 0.51 -5.14
C LEU A 62 -5.63 -0.66 -6.05
N ASN A 63 -5.17 -1.86 -5.69
CA ASN A 63 -5.76 -3.14 -6.09
C ASN A 63 -6.36 -3.82 -4.86
N LYS A 64 -7.65 -3.59 -4.59
CA LYS A 64 -8.34 -4.12 -3.40
C LYS A 64 -8.77 -5.58 -3.65
N ILE A 65 -8.10 -6.51 -2.97
CA ILE A 65 -8.47 -7.93 -2.98
C ILE A 65 -9.32 -8.23 -1.74
N LEU A 66 -10.65 -8.21 -1.92
CA LEU A 66 -11.62 -8.44 -0.84
C LEU A 66 -12.03 -9.92 -0.70
N ASP A 67 -11.97 -10.66 -1.80
CA ASP A 67 -12.21 -12.11 -1.84
C ASP A 67 -11.02 -12.80 -2.52
N THR A 68 -10.33 -13.67 -1.77
CA THR A 68 -9.21 -14.45 -2.28
C THR A 68 -9.65 -15.77 -2.90
N LYS A 69 -10.90 -16.21 -2.74
CA LYS A 69 -11.39 -17.49 -3.30
C LYS A 69 -11.21 -17.63 -4.81
N PRO A 70 -11.49 -16.61 -5.65
CA PRO A 70 -11.28 -16.72 -7.09
C PRO A 70 -9.79 -16.62 -7.49
N ASN A 71 -8.87 -16.50 -6.53
CA ASN A 71 -7.45 -16.25 -6.76
C ASN A 71 -7.21 -15.05 -7.69
N PRO A 72 -7.74 -13.86 -7.37
CA PRO A 72 -7.61 -12.71 -8.26
C PRO A 72 -6.13 -12.30 -8.42
N PRO A 73 -5.77 -11.72 -9.58
CA PRO A 73 -4.39 -11.30 -9.86
C PRO A 73 -3.94 -10.22 -8.86
N VAL A 74 -2.68 -10.31 -8.44
CA VAL A 74 -2.07 -9.34 -7.52
C VAL A 74 -1.77 -8.02 -8.24
N CYS A 75 -1.38 -8.10 -9.51
CA CYS A 75 -1.28 -6.93 -10.37
C CYS A 75 -2.68 -6.47 -10.76
N LYS A 76 -2.93 -5.15 -10.71
CA LYS A 76 -4.16 -4.57 -11.22
C LYS A 76 -4.19 -4.80 -12.74
N PRO A 77 -5.26 -5.39 -13.32
CA PRO A 77 -5.30 -5.74 -14.76
C PRO A 77 -5.09 -4.58 -15.74
N SER A 78 -5.20 -3.33 -15.28
CA SER A 78 -4.95 -2.10 -16.04
C SER A 78 -3.74 -1.30 -15.57
N ALA A 79 -2.95 -1.81 -14.62
CA ALA A 79 -1.66 -1.23 -14.24
C ALA A 79 -0.62 -1.55 -15.34
N GLY A 80 -0.86 -0.99 -16.53
CA GLY A 80 0.11 -0.97 -17.62
C GLY A 80 1.36 -0.18 -17.22
N ALA A 81 2.40 -0.35 -18.03
CA ALA A 81 3.73 0.23 -17.89
C ALA A 81 3.76 1.64 -17.26
N TYR A 82 4.84 1.94 -16.53
CA TYR A 82 5.16 3.27 -16.02
C TYR A 82 4.82 4.39 -17.02
N GLN A 83 3.80 5.19 -16.71
CA GLN A 83 3.35 6.30 -17.55
C GLN A 83 3.80 7.62 -16.92
N GLY A 84 4.88 8.20 -17.45
CA GLY A 84 5.34 9.54 -17.06
C GLY A 84 6.11 9.63 -15.73
N TYR A 85 6.10 8.58 -14.91
CA TYR A 85 6.86 8.50 -13.66
C TYR A 85 7.88 7.36 -13.70
N ASP A 86 9.05 7.59 -13.12
CA ASP A 86 10.14 6.62 -13.16
C ASP A 86 9.95 5.48 -12.15
N ARG A 87 10.43 4.29 -12.53
CA ARG A 87 10.64 3.18 -11.59
C ARG A 87 11.92 3.41 -10.81
N LEU A 88 11.91 3.11 -9.51
CA LEU A 88 13.15 3.14 -8.72
C LEU A 88 14.15 2.11 -9.26
N ALA A 89 15.36 2.55 -9.58
CA ALA A 89 16.49 1.68 -9.82
C ALA A 89 17.23 1.43 -8.50
N ALA A 90 17.44 0.16 -8.14
CA ALA A 90 18.17 -0.26 -6.95
C ALA A 90 19.04 -1.49 -7.27
N ALA A 91 20.25 -1.52 -6.71
CA ALA A 91 21.17 -2.64 -6.83
C ALA A 91 20.93 -3.68 -5.71
N PRO A 92 21.37 -4.94 -5.89
CA PRO A 92 21.42 -5.90 -4.81
C PRO A 92 22.17 -5.34 -3.59
N GLY A 93 21.54 -5.36 -2.42
CA GLY A 93 22.10 -4.82 -1.18
C GLY A 93 21.72 -3.37 -0.87
N ASP A 94 21.10 -2.64 -1.79
CA ASP A 94 20.53 -1.33 -1.48
C ASP A 94 19.36 -1.47 -0.48
N PHE A 95 19.27 -0.54 0.46
CA PHE A 95 18.07 -0.40 1.28
C PHE A 95 17.06 0.48 0.54
N VAL A 96 15.80 0.05 0.53
CA VAL A 96 14.69 0.78 -0.11
C VAL A 96 13.67 1.20 0.95
N ALA A 97 13.34 2.49 0.96
CA ALA A 97 12.27 3.06 1.76
C ALA A 97 10.99 3.16 0.94
N LEU A 98 9.90 2.60 1.46
CA LEU A 98 8.55 2.75 0.94
C LEU A 98 7.86 3.89 1.69
N LEU A 99 7.51 4.97 0.99
CA LEU A 99 6.96 6.18 1.59
C LEU A 99 5.44 6.20 1.45
N TYR A 100 4.77 6.24 2.59
CA TYR A 100 3.33 6.38 2.73
C TYR A 100 3.04 7.84 3.12
N GLN A 101 2.29 8.58 2.31
CA GLN A 101 2.09 10.03 2.54
C GLN A 101 0.76 10.39 3.22
N GLU A 102 -0.09 9.40 3.51
CA GLU A 102 -1.33 9.60 4.25
C GLU A 102 -1.23 9.06 5.67
N ASN A 103 -1.98 9.67 6.60
CA ASN A 103 -2.12 9.24 8.00
C ASN A 103 -2.26 7.72 8.07
N GLY A 104 -1.19 7.04 8.48
CA GLY A 104 -0.90 5.61 8.33
C GLY A 104 -1.84 4.62 9.03
N HIS A 105 -3.15 4.83 8.96
CA HIS A 105 -4.11 3.77 9.17
C HIS A 105 -4.05 2.86 7.94
N VAL A 106 -3.41 1.72 8.14
CA VAL A 106 -3.45 0.58 7.21
C VAL A 106 -4.71 -0.28 7.50
N THR A 107 -5.57 0.16 8.42
CA THR A 107 -6.83 -0.50 8.82
C THR A 107 -7.96 0.51 8.95
N ASP A 108 -9.16 0.14 8.51
CA ASP A 108 -10.40 0.88 8.78
C ASP A 108 -10.53 1.17 10.29
N PRO A 109 -10.69 2.45 10.70
CA PRO A 109 -10.77 2.82 12.12
C PRO A 109 -12.05 2.30 12.79
N THR A 110 -13.10 2.02 12.03
CA THR A 110 -14.41 1.57 12.51
C THR A 110 -14.56 0.04 12.57
N LEU A 111 -13.65 -0.70 11.92
CA LEU A 111 -13.70 -2.16 11.86
C LEU A 111 -13.43 -2.77 13.25
N THR A 112 -14.48 -3.29 13.87
CA THR A 112 -14.42 -4.01 15.16
C THR A 112 -15.21 -5.33 15.07
N PRO A 113 -14.67 -6.46 15.57
CA PRO A 113 -13.30 -6.63 16.09
C PRO A 113 -12.26 -6.49 14.97
N ARG A 114 -11.07 -5.99 15.31
CA ARG A 114 -9.97 -5.90 14.33
C ARG A 114 -9.49 -7.31 13.98
N PRO A 115 -9.28 -7.62 12.69
CA PRO A 115 -8.73 -8.91 12.30
C PRO A 115 -7.30 -9.07 12.82
N TYR A 116 -6.93 -10.30 13.17
CA TYR A 116 -5.56 -10.65 13.55
C TYR A 116 -4.58 -10.22 12.45
N ARG A 117 -3.50 -9.51 12.81
CA ARG A 117 -2.52 -8.88 11.89
C ARG A 117 -3.06 -7.73 11.04
N GLY A 118 -4.18 -7.12 11.45
CA GLY A 118 -4.62 -5.85 10.91
C GLY A 118 -3.52 -4.81 11.05
N GLY A 119 -3.08 -4.27 9.92
CA GLY A 119 -2.11 -3.18 9.85
C GLY A 119 -0.69 -3.58 9.46
N ASN A 120 -0.42 -4.88 9.27
CA ASN A 120 0.88 -5.35 8.79
C ASN A 120 1.06 -5.05 7.29
N VAL A 121 2.27 -4.60 6.92
CA VAL A 121 2.71 -4.51 5.52
C VAL A 121 3.58 -5.71 5.20
N TYR A 122 3.29 -6.38 4.09
CA TYR A 122 4.09 -7.47 3.55
C TYR A 122 4.61 -7.06 2.17
N VAL A 123 5.90 -7.26 1.93
CA VAL A 123 6.55 -7.02 0.64
C VAL A 123 6.96 -8.37 0.07
N TYR A 124 6.42 -8.71 -1.09
CA TYR A 124 6.76 -9.94 -1.82
C TYR A 124 7.56 -9.57 -3.06
N GLY A 125 8.66 -10.28 -3.29
CA GLY A 125 9.51 -10.12 -4.46
C GLY A 125 9.61 -11.42 -5.25
N THR A 126 9.65 -11.32 -6.57
CA THR A 126 9.88 -12.45 -7.48
C THR A 126 10.86 -12.03 -8.57
N LEU A 127 11.68 -12.97 -9.05
CA LEU A 127 12.50 -12.81 -10.25
C LEU A 127 11.71 -13.13 -11.52
N GLN A 128 10.56 -13.79 -11.39
CA GLN A 128 9.70 -14.25 -12.47
C GLN A 128 8.36 -13.53 -12.33
N HIS A 129 8.23 -12.40 -13.00
CA HIS A 129 7.00 -11.62 -12.99
C HIS A 129 6.01 -12.17 -14.03
N ASP A 130 4.78 -12.36 -13.61
CA ASP A 130 3.62 -12.68 -14.46
C ASP A 130 2.39 -11.94 -13.92
N ASP A 131 1.76 -11.12 -14.75
CA ASP A 131 0.58 -10.32 -14.40
C ASP A 131 -0.64 -11.19 -14.05
N ALA A 132 -0.66 -12.45 -14.49
CA ALA A 132 -1.71 -13.41 -14.13
C ALA A 132 -1.52 -14.03 -12.73
N THR A 133 -0.39 -13.78 -12.06
CA THR A 133 -0.10 -14.36 -10.73
C THR A 133 -1.18 -13.95 -9.72
N GLY A 134 -1.89 -14.94 -9.19
CA GLY A 134 -2.94 -14.74 -8.21
C GLY A 134 -2.42 -14.60 -6.78
N ILE A 135 -3.23 -13.98 -5.92
CA ILE A 135 -2.86 -13.77 -4.51
C ILE A 135 -2.58 -15.07 -3.75
N ASN A 136 -3.31 -16.16 -4.03
CA ASN A 136 -3.08 -17.44 -3.36
C ASN A 136 -1.78 -18.09 -3.84
N ASP A 137 -1.35 -17.84 -5.08
CA ASP A 137 -0.06 -18.34 -5.58
C ASP A 137 1.09 -17.70 -4.80
N VAL A 138 1.03 -16.37 -4.60
CA VAL A 138 1.98 -15.62 -3.77
C VAL A 138 1.97 -16.10 -2.31
N LEU A 139 0.79 -16.24 -1.72
CA LEU A 139 0.65 -16.65 -0.32
C LEU A 139 1.13 -18.09 -0.09
N ASN A 140 0.89 -19.01 -1.03
CA ASN A 140 1.34 -20.39 -0.95
C ASN A 140 2.86 -20.49 -1.13
N ALA A 141 3.43 -19.78 -2.11
CA ALA A 141 4.87 -19.79 -2.37
C ALA A 141 5.69 -19.24 -1.19
N THR A 142 5.12 -18.31 -0.42
CA THR A 142 5.79 -17.63 0.70
C THR A 142 5.48 -18.23 2.07
N GLY A 143 4.60 -19.24 2.13
CA GLY A 143 4.11 -19.83 3.38
C GLY A 143 3.23 -18.88 4.23
N ALA A 144 2.79 -17.77 3.64
CA ALA A 144 1.90 -16.79 4.26
C ALA A 144 0.40 -17.14 4.12
N GLY A 145 0.08 -18.20 3.35
CA GLY A 145 -1.28 -18.70 3.20
C GLY A 145 -1.86 -19.32 4.48
N PRO A 146 -3.18 -19.60 4.50
CA PRO A 146 -3.79 -20.32 5.60
C PRO A 146 -3.09 -21.66 5.77
N ARG A 147 -2.35 -21.84 6.89
CA ARG A 147 -1.73 -23.11 7.21
C ARG A 147 -2.83 -24.17 7.29
N ARG A 148 -2.93 -25.01 6.26
CA ARG A 148 -3.56 -26.33 6.43
C ARG A 148 -2.72 -27.07 7.48
N SER A 149 -3.41 -27.76 8.38
CA SER A 149 -2.84 -28.62 9.43
C SER A 149 -1.60 -29.39 8.92
N PRO A 150 -0.55 -29.60 9.75
CA PRO A 150 0.77 -29.96 9.27
C PRO A 150 0.77 -31.38 8.70
N THR A 151 0.78 -31.48 7.38
CA THR A 151 1.40 -32.59 6.68
C THR A 151 2.40 -31.99 5.71
N CYS A 152 3.61 -31.69 6.22
CA CYS A 152 4.77 -31.41 5.38
C CYS A 152 5.06 -32.66 4.54
N PRO A 153 5.06 -32.59 3.20
CA PRO A 153 5.89 -33.48 2.42
C PRO A 153 7.33 -32.94 2.55
N SER A 154 8.23 -33.77 3.07
CA SER A 154 9.66 -33.53 3.05
C SER A 154 10.13 -33.23 1.62
N THR A 155 10.72 -32.06 1.39
CA THR A 155 11.51 -31.77 0.20
C THR A 155 12.69 -32.76 0.15
N PRO A 156 12.95 -33.46 -0.97
CA PRO A 156 14.19 -34.19 -1.13
C PRO A 156 15.31 -33.17 -1.38
N SER A 157 16.42 -33.33 -0.65
CA SER A 157 17.66 -32.61 -0.92
C SER A 157 18.20 -32.97 -2.32
N ALA A 158 18.62 -31.95 -3.05
CA ALA A 158 19.62 -32.02 -4.11
C ALA A 158 20.54 -30.81 -3.97
#